data_AF-A0A521HHA0-F1
#
_entry.id   AF-A0A521HHA0-F1
#
_cell.length_a   1.000
_cell.length_b   1.000
_cell.length_c   1.000
_cell.angle_alpha   90.00
_cell.angle_beta   90.00
_cell.angle_gamma   90.00
#
_symmetry.space_group_name_H-M   'P 1'
#
loop_
_entity.id
_entity.type
_entity.pdbx_description
1 polymer ?
#
loop_
_entity_poly.entity_id
_entity_poly.type
_entity_poly.pdbx_seq_one_letter_code
_entity_poly.pdbx_strand_id
1 'polypeptide(L)'
;MPKLFFSIVFFIMLSGCGSDRQGDEIGALKDTNYPENYELRKNEQFIMNDVRGPEDVSAFPARIPTSWQKYSQGSTNRLAILLTDSTASWLGVAHGLKTIGVPFIITTDYRRAIQHKVVMVYPIISGSALSPEALQALAAFPRNGGTLIGIQVLGALNEVFGFEEPVPSKQHFQIKILPDSENVYTKQFDLSKELTISIGNKVRFKETIGTYSYSKTQLPPLATYEDKSAAVTQKFFESGSAFAFGFDIGYLLLKANNIRHEDFNRSTANDFEPTVDVVLRLIKQIYMHNDRNAAYVSTVPYNKNLAVCITHNINFRRALENSRAYASEEKKLGVRSTYFIQTKYIKDRKDFIFRSADDFKIIKDLHDLGMDVQSNGVSGSPLFDQFEQGTGSEFYPTYKPYVMGWDKTYYGSIFGEMRVSRFLIDRMVPGINTLCFRSSYLYTPFTYPQSLMASGYRFSSSTSANSVLSHFPYQLNYNREYDSELDAFEFPVTNGDELPPFTADRAESAIALAKKIARYGGCYIGQVHPNKTGLKVEKEFIAAMKEEAWFGTIRDFGLWWAARNEVSLDINYEGGRRVVTVNVPKRMEGLAIMLPLRSTPVSVEGGGKHSIDGKLIIFELAEGRIRITLDS
;
A
#
# COMPACT_ATOMS: atom_id res chain seq x y z
N MET A 1 -58.64 -14.32 -28.99
CA MET A 1 -58.35 -14.98 -27.71
C MET A 1 -56.91 -14.65 -27.32
N PRO A 2 -56.68 -14.03 -26.15
CA PRO A 2 -55.41 -13.40 -25.83
C PRO A 2 -54.40 -14.41 -25.27
N LYS A 3 -53.13 -14.26 -25.67
CA LYS A 3 -51.99 -14.95 -25.07
C LYS A 3 -51.36 -14.06 -23.99
N LEU A 4 -51.21 -14.65 -22.82
CA LEU A 4 -50.71 -14.08 -21.58
C LEU A 4 -49.25 -13.59 -21.75
N PHE A 5 -49.00 -12.32 -21.45
CA PHE A 5 -47.67 -11.75 -21.26
C PHE A 5 -47.18 -12.15 -19.86
N PHE A 6 -46.12 -12.97 -19.77
CA PHE A 6 -45.37 -13.16 -18.53
C PHE A 6 -44.14 -12.24 -18.57
N SER A 7 -44.19 -11.16 -17.81
CA SER A 7 -43.01 -10.36 -17.48
C SER A 7 -42.12 -11.17 -16.54
N ILE A 8 -40.95 -11.60 -17.03
CA ILE A 8 -39.89 -12.13 -16.18
C ILE A 8 -39.15 -10.92 -15.59
N VAL A 9 -39.50 -10.59 -14.35
CA VAL A 9 -38.73 -9.68 -13.52
C VAL A 9 -37.43 -10.39 -13.16
N PHE A 10 -36.33 -9.97 -13.76
CA PHE A 10 -34.98 -10.37 -13.34
C PHE A 10 -34.72 -9.74 -11.96
N PHE A 11 -34.83 -10.55 -10.91
CA PHE A 11 -34.24 -10.22 -9.62
C PHE A 11 -32.72 -10.23 -9.78
N ILE A 12 -32.12 -9.05 -9.90
CA ILE A 12 -30.68 -8.88 -9.73
C ILE A 12 -30.40 -9.14 -8.24
N MET A 13 -29.98 -10.37 -7.93
CA MET A 13 -29.27 -10.65 -6.68
C MET A 13 -28.00 -9.80 -6.70
N LEU A 14 -28.02 -8.70 -5.96
CA LEU A 14 -26.83 -7.95 -5.58
C LEU A 14 -25.98 -8.85 -4.69
N SER A 15 -25.07 -9.61 -5.30
CA SER A 15 -23.96 -10.25 -4.60
C SER A 15 -23.21 -9.14 -3.85
N GLY A 16 -23.16 -9.22 -2.53
CA GLY A 16 -22.58 -8.22 -1.65
C GLY A 16 -21.14 -7.85 -2.04
N CYS A 17 -20.98 -6.70 -2.69
CA CYS A 17 -19.70 -6.01 -2.78
C CYS A 17 -19.45 -5.34 -1.43
N GLY A 18 -18.66 -5.93 -0.55
CA GLY A 18 -18.32 -5.25 0.70
C GLY A 18 -17.34 -5.92 1.66
N SER A 19 -16.91 -7.16 1.39
CA SER A 19 -16.00 -7.93 2.24
C SER A 19 -14.78 -8.43 1.46
N ASP A 20 -13.63 -8.46 2.12
CA ASP A 20 -12.35 -8.97 1.59
C ASP A 20 -12.19 -10.48 1.67
N ARG A 21 -13.22 -11.19 2.14
CA ARG A 21 -13.16 -12.64 2.25
C ARG A 21 -13.00 -13.25 0.87
N GLN A 22 -11.81 -13.80 0.60
CA GLN A 22 -11.62 -14.72 -0.50
C GLN A 22 -12.37 -16.02 -0.16
N GLY A 23 -13.22 -16.49 -1.08
CA GLY A 23 -14.17 -17.59 -0.83
C GLY A 23 -13.54 -18.86 -0.23
N ASP A 24 -14.35 -19.56 0.58
CA ASP A 24 -14.12 -20.84 1.29
C ASP A 24 -13.18 -20.86 2.51
N GLU A 25 -12.72 -19.71 3.03
CA GLU A 25 -11.96 -19.68 4.31
C GLU A 25 -12.79 -20.00 5.56
N ILE A 26 -14.12 -20.07 5.42
CA ILE A 26 -15.02 -20.55 6.47
C ILE A 26 -15.47 -21.95 6.08
N GLY A 27 -14.75 -22.95 6.58
CA GLY A 27 -15.15 -24.35 6.45
C GLY A 27 -16.64 -24.50 6.76
N ALA A 28 -17.35 -25.19 5.85
CA ALA A 28 -18.77 -25.54 5.89
C ALA A 28 -19.46 -25.17 7.21
N LEU A 29 -20.10 -24.00 7.22
CA LEU A 29 -20.95 -23.55 8.32
C LEU A 29 -21.97 -24.66 8.60
N LYS A 30 -21.82 -25.35 9.73
CA LYS A 30 -22.90 -26.18 10.25
C LYS A 30 -24.05 -25.23 10.55
N ASP A 31 -25.26 -25.56 10.08
CA ASP A 31 -26.50 -24.90 10.49
C ASP A 31 -26.59 -24.90 12.03
N THR A 32 -26.07 -23.84 12.65
CA THR A 32 -25.99 -23.69 14.09
C THR A 32 -27.00 -22.64 14.47
N ASN A 33 -28.09 -23.06 15.10
CA ASN A 33 -29.11 -22.14 15.59
C ASN A 33 -28.57 -21.42 16.84
N TYR A 34 -28.31 -20.12 16.70
CA TYR A 34 -27.99 -19.22 17.81
C TYR A 34 -29.25 -18.47 18.28
N PRO A 35 -29.34 -18.06 19.56
CA PRO A 35 -30.44 -17.21 20.00
C PRO A 35 -30.45 -15.87 19.24
N GLU A 36 -31.60 -15.22 19.10
CA GLU A 36 -31.68 -13.94 18.36
C GLU A 36 -30.92 -12.82 19.09
N ASN A 37 -30.95 -12.85 20.42
CA ASN A 37 -30.28 -11.92 21.30
C ASN A 37 -29.48 -12.66 22.38
N TYR A 38 -28.60 -11.92 23.04
CA TYR A 38 -27.86 -12.41 24.20
C TYR A 38 -27.75 -11.27 25.21
N GLU A 39 -28.02 -11.55 26.49
CA GLU A 39 -27.81 -10.59 27.57
C GLU A 39 -26.57 -10.99 28.35
N LEU A 40 -25.57 -10.09 28.38
CA LEU A 40 -24.30 -10.34 29.03
C LEU A 40 -24.46 -10.40 30.56
N ARG A 41 -23.95 -11.47 31.19
CA ARG A 41 -24.01 -11.62 32.64
C ARG A 41 -22.93 -10.78 33.33
N LYS A 42 -23.19 -10.36 34.57
CA LYS A 42 -22.24 -9.53 35.33
C LYS A 42 -20.84 -10.16 35.48
N ASN A 43 -20.76 -11.49 35.60
CA ASN A 43 -19.52 -12.24 35.74
C ASN A 43 -18.81 -12.54 34.40
N GLU A 44 -19.37 -12.10 33.27
CA GLU A 44 -18.81 -12.25 31.92
C GLU A 44 -18.16 -10.96 31.43
N GLN A 45 -17.95 -9.97 32.30
CA GLN A 45 -17.29 -8.72 31.97
C GLN A 45 -16.40 -8.26 33.10
N PHE A 46 -15.29 -7.62 32.75
CA PHE A 46 -14.49 -6.82 33.66
C PHE A 46 -14.72 -5.34 33.33
N ILE A 47 -15.18 -4.57 34.33
CA ILE A 47 -15.37 -3.13 34.18
C ILE A 47 -14.39 -2.42 35.10
N MET A 48 -13.60 -1.51 34.53
CA MET A 48 -12.78 -0.56 35.26
C MET A 48 -13.67 0.46 35.96
N ASN A 49 -13.42 0.66 37.25
CA ASN A 49 -14.06 1.72 38.01
C ASN A 49 -13.68 3.09 37.42
N ASP A 50 -14.67 3.98 37.33
CA ASP A 50 -14.49 5.38 36.92
C ASP A 50 -13.85 5.59 35.53
N VAL A 51 -13.96 4.59 34.65
CA VAL A 51 -13.53 4.71 33.24
C VAL A 51 -14.75 4.72 32.33
N ARG A 52 -14.88 5.78 31.56
CA ARG A 52 -15.94 5.98 30.57
C ARG A 52 -15.41 6.75 29.37
N GLY A 53 -15.72 6.29 28.16
CA GLY A 53 -15.37 7.00 26.92
C GLY A 53 -15.15 6.09 25.70
N PRO A 54 -14.85 6.65 24.53
CA PRO A 54 -14.72 8.09 24.26
C PRO A 54 -16.09 8.82 24.30
N GLU A 55 -16.10 10.09 24.69
CA GLU A 55 -17.34 10.88 24.82
C GLU A 55 -17.74 11.62 23.54
N ASP A 56 -16.75 12.05 22.76
CA ASP A 56 -16.98 12.67 21.45
C ASP A 56 -17.73 11.70 20.54
N VAL A 57 -18.35 12.22 19.48
CA VAL A 57 -19.01 11.40 18.45
C VAL A 57 -18.08 11.27 17.25
N SER A 58 -17.83 10.03 16.82
CA SER A 58 -17.11 9.74 15.58
C SER A 58 -18.04 9.95 14.39
N ALA A 59 -17.61 10.76 13.42
CA ALA A 59 -18.33 11.00 12.19
C ALA A 59 -17.39 10.79 11.01
N PHE A 60 -17.93 10.31 9.89
CA PHE A 60 -17.12 10.17 8.69
C PHE A 60 -16.59 11.53 8.22
N PRO A 61 -15.34 11.59 7.73
CA PRO A 61 -14.91 12.71 6.93
C PRO A 61 -15.82 12.86 5.70
N ALA A 62 -15.97 14.08 5.19
CA ALA A 62 -16.70 14.31 3.96
C ALA A 62 -16.02 13.57 2.79
N ARG A 63 -16.80 12.91 1.93
CA ARG A 63 -16.30 12.38 0.67
C ARG A 63 -16.17 13.53 -0.33
N ILE A 64 -14.93 13.99 -0.54
CA ILE A 64 -14.61 15.03 -1.51
C ILE A 64 -13.74 14.39 -2.58
N PRO A 65 -14.22 14.27 -3.84
CA PRO A 65 -13.40 13.79 -4.95
C PRO A 65 -12.10 14.59 -5.04
N THR A 66 -10.97 13.89 -5.08
CA THR A 66 -9.68 14.52 -5.17
C THR A 66 -9.55 15.19 -6.53
N SER A 67 -9.26 16.48 -6.53
CA SER A 67 -8.98 17.22 -7.76
C SER A 67 -7.56 16.90 -8.25
N TRP A 68 -7.42 16.52 -9.53
CA TRP A 68 -6.10 16.29 -10.14
C TRP A 68 -5.20 17.52 -10.09
N GLN A 69 -5.80 18.72 -10.00
CA GLN A 69 -5.10 19.99 -9.86
C GLN A 69 -4.23 20.07 -8.60
N LYS A 70 -4.52 19.24 -7.57
CA LYS A 70 -3.63 19.04 -6.42
C LYS A 70 -2.20 18.68 -6.85
N TYR A 71 -2.06 17.96 -7.96
CA TYR A 71 -0.80 17.49 -8.51
C TYR A 71 -0.34 18.32 -9.71
N SER A 72 -0.88 19.52 -9.93
CA SER A 72 -0.61 20.32 -11.13
C SER A 72 0.62 21.22 -11.07
N GLN A 73 1.42 21.19 -10.00
CA GLN A 73 2.54 22.13 -9.80
C GLN A 73 3.88 21.39 -9.69
N GLY A 74 4.95 22.04 -10.16
CA GLY A 74 6.32 21.50 -10.19
C GLY A 74 7.10 21.99 -11.42
N SER A 75 8.42 21.80 -11.42
CA SER A 75 9.29 22.14 -12.55
C SER A 75 9.27 21.07 -13.66
N THR A 76 9.85 21.41 -14.81
CA THR A 76 9.82 20.60 -16.04
C THR A 76 10.66 19.32 -16.02
N ASN A 77 11.49 19.12 -14.99
CA ASN A 77 12.25 17.86 -14.78
C ASN A 77 11.40 16.73 -14.14
N ARG A 78 10.17 17.02 -13.72
CA ARG A 78 9.25 16.00 -13.22
C ARG A 78 8.68 15.17 -14.37
N LEU A 79 8.23 13.94 -14.10
CA LEU A 79 7.40 13.20 -15.05
C LEU A 79 6.06 13.93 -15.23
N ALA A 80 5.64 14.22 -16.47
CA ALA A 80 4.32 14.79 -16.72
C ALA A 80 3.30 13.70 -17.04
N ILE A 81 2.16 13.70 -16.35
CA ILE A 81 0.99 12.92 -16.75
C ILE A 81 0.07 13.84 -17.55
N LEU A 82 -0.06 13.58 -18.85
CA LEU A 82 -1.12 14.13 -19.69
C LEU A 82 -2.39 13.32 -19.44
N LEU A 83 -3.31 13.88 -18.66
CA LEU A 83 -4.58 13.28 -18.30
C LEU A 83 -5.61 13.51 -19.40
N THR A 84 -5.98 12.45 -20.11
CA THR A 84 -6.96 12.50 -21.22
C THR A 84 -8.40 12.25 -20.75
N ASP A 85 -8.58 11.70 -19.55
CA ASP A 85 -9.89 11.52 -18.91
C ASP A 85 -9.78 11.74 -17.40
N SER A 86 -10.42 12.79 -16.88
CA SER A 86 -10.42 13.12 -15.45
C SER A 86 -11.25 12.17 -14.58
N THR A 87 -12.06 11.31 -15.18
CA THR A 87 -12.88 10.30 -14.50
C THR A 87 -12.19 8.94 -14.38
N ALA A 88 -11.04 8.77 -15.03
CA ALA A 88 -10.25 7.55 -15.00
C ALA A 88 -9.57 7.29 -13.64
N SER A 89 -8.92 6.13 -13.50
CA SER A 89 -8.23 5.69 -12.27
C SER A 89 -6.87 6.36 -12.03
N TRP A 90 -6.76 7.67 -12.33
CA TRP A 90 -5.48 8.40 -12.28
C TRP A 90 -4.90 8.53 -10.87
N LEU A 91 -5.73 8.45 -9.81
CA LEU A 91 -5.24 8.38 -8.43
C LEU A 91 -4.34 7.16 -8.21
N GLY A 92 -4.60 6.04 -8.88
CA GLY A 92 -3.73 4.86 -8.83
C GLY A 92 -2.32 5.18 -9.32
N VAL A 93 -2.20 5.90 -10.44
CA VAL A 93 -0.92 6.34 -10.99
C VAL A 93 -0.24 7.33 -10.03
N ALA A 94 -0.98 8.33 -9.52
CA ALA A 94 -0.45 9.32 -8.60
C ALA A 94 0.11 8.67 -7.32
N HIS A 95 -0.66 7.76 -6.69
CA HIS A 95 -0.22 7.02 -5.50
C HIS A 95 0.96 6.11 -5.82
N GLY A 96 0.95 5.42 -6.95
CA GLY A 96 2.05 4.57 -7.42
C GLY A 96 3.37 5.33 -7.56
N LEU A 97 3.36 6.48 -8.25
CA LEU A 97 4.56 7.32 -8.43
C LEU A 97 5.07 7.88 -7.10
N LYS A 98 4.14 8.29 -6.20
CA LYS A 98 4.49 8.67 -4.83
C LYS A 98 5.18 7.52 -4.11
N THR A 99 4.63 6.30 -4.13
CA THR A 99 5.21 5.12 -3.48
C THR A 99 6.67 4.92 -3.89
N ILE A 100 7.00 4.97 -5.19
CA ILE A 100 8.39 4.79 -5.67
C ILE A 100 9.27 6.04 -5.62
N GLY A 101 8.69 7.18 -5.22
CA GLY A 101 9.38 8.46 -5.01
C GLY A 101 9.68 9.25 -6.27
N VAL A 102 9.03 8.93 -7.39
CA VAL A 102 9.21 9.64 -8.66
C VAL A 102 8.42 10.94 -8.60
N PRO A 103 9.05 12.12 -8.78
CA PRO A 103 8.35 13.39 -8.80
C PRO A 103 7.56 13.54 -10.11
N PHE A 104 6.32 14.01 -10.02
CA PHE A 104 5.43 14.16 -11.17
C PHE A 104 4.58 15.44 -11.10
N ILE A 105 3.97 15.76 -12.24
CA ILE A 105 2.82 16.66 -12.32
C ILE A 105 1.67 15.99 -13.09
N ILE A 106 0.45 16.48 -12.92
CA ILE A 106 -0.71 16.15 -13.75
C ILE A 106 -1.18 17.40 -14.49
N THR A 107 -1.45 17.26 -15.78
CA THR A 107 -2.04 18.31 -16.61
C THR A 107 -2.95 17.73 -17.68
N THR A 108 -3.97 18.49 -18.08
CA THR A 108 -4.81 18.18 -19.25
C THR A 108 -4.37 18.92 -20.51
N ASP A 109 -3.32 19.77 -20.43
CA ASP A 109 -2.78 20.52 -21.57
C ASP A 109 -1.54 19.82 -22.13
N TYR A 110 -1.66 19.30 -23.35
CA TYR A 110 -0.55 18.63 -24.03
C TYR A 110 0.65 19.55 -24.24
N ARG A 111 0.44 20.86 -24.43
CA ARG A 111 1.52 21.84 -24.63
C ARG A 111 2.37 21.99 -23.39
N ARG A 112 1.73 21.90 -22.22
CA ARG A 112 2.41 21.87 -20.94
C ARG A 112 3.12 20.54 -20.73
N ALA A 113 2.46 19.41 -21.01
CA ALA A 113 3.05 18.08 -20.82
C ALA A 113 4.37 17.92 -21.60
N ILE A 114 4.42 18.29 -22.87
CA ILE A 114 5.61 18.11 -23.73
C ILE A 114 6.78 19.07 -23.40
N GLN A 115 6.63 19.97 -22.42
CA GLN A 115 7.76 20.73 -21.85
C GLN A 115 8.64 19.86 -20.95
N HIS A 116 8.14 18.70 -20.54
CA HIS A 116 8.84 17.75 -19.69
C HIS A 116 9.61 16.73 -20.52
N LYS A 117 10.66 16.14 -19.96
CA LYS A 117 11.46 15.12 -20.66
C LYS A 117 10.75 13.78 -20.80
N VAL A 118 9.97 13.40 -19.79
CA VAL A 118 9.20 12.15 -19.75
C VAL A 118 7.72 12.48 -19.59
N VAL A 119 6.90 12.01 -20.54
CA VAL A 119 5.46 12.24 -20.59
C VAL A 119 4.73 10.90 -20.58
N MET A 120 3.83 10.70 -19.63
CA MET A 120 2.86 9.62 -19.62
C MET A 120 1.49 10.14 -20.08
N VAL A 121 0.88 9.51 -21.08
CA VAL A 121 -0.50 9.82 -21.50
C VAL A 121 -1.44 8.77 -20.93
N TYR A 122 -2.39 9.22 -20.11
CA TYR A 122 -3.24 8.36 -19.29
C TYR A 122 -4.71 8.80 -19.31
N PRO A 123 -5.70 7.88 -19.35
CA PRO A 123 -5.54 6.42 -19.41
C PRO A 123 -5.36 5.88 -20.83
N ILE A 124 -5.59 6.70 -21.84
CA ILE A 124 -5.73 6.25 -23.22
C ILE A 124 -5.15 7.29 -24.19
N ILE A 125 -4.55 6.79 -25.28
CA ILE A 125 -4.24 7.59 -26.47
C ILE A 125 -5.20 7.19 -27.57
N SER A 126 -6.09 8.08 -27.99
CA SER A 126 -6.96 7.86 -29.15
C SER A 126 -7.35 9.18 -29.81
N GLY A 127 -7.84 9.11 -31.04
CA GLY A 127 -8.44 10.27 -31.73
C GLY A 127 -9.75 10.76 -31.10
N SER A 128 -10.37 9.98 -30.23
CA SER A 128 -11.54 10.42 -29.45
C SER A 128 -11.15 11.18 -28.17
N ALA A 129 -9.95 10.92 -27.62
CA ALA A 129 -9.49 11.54 -26.38
C ALA A 129 -8.57 12.75 -26.63
N LEU A 130 -7.94 12.84 -27.80
CA LEU A 130 -6.95 13.86 -28.13
C LEU A 130 -7.25 14.52 -29.47
N SER A 131 -7.11 15.85 -29.52
CA SER A 131 -7.17 16.63 -30.77
C SER A 131 -6.08 16.21 -31.78
N PRO A 132 -6.29 16.39 -33.09
CA PRO A 132 -5.26 16.14 -34.11
C PRO A 132 -3.93 16.84 -33.83
N GLU A 133 -3.95 18.09 -33.34
CA GLU A 133 -2.75 18.87 -33.01
C GLU A 133 -1.98 18.24 -31.86
N ALA A 134 -2.68 17.77 -30.83
CA ALA A 134 -2.09 17.04 -29.71
C ALA A 134 -1.45 15.73 -30.18
N LEU A 135 -2.13 14.96 -31.02
CA LEU A 135 -1.58 13.72 -31.59
C LEU A 135 -0.31 13.99 -32.41
N GLN A 136 -0.32 15.02 -33.26
CA GLN A 136 0.85 15.41 -34.04
C GLN A 136 2.02 15.82 -33.14
N ALA A 137 1.76 16.61 -32.09
CA ALA A 137 2.78 17.02 -31.13
C ALA A 137 3.36 15.81 -30.37
N LEU A 138 2.52 14.89 -29.90
CA LEU A 138 2.96 13.66 -29.24
C LEU A 138 3.73 12.74 -30.19
N ALA A 139 3.39 12.68 -31.48
CA ALA A 139 4.15 11.94 -32.47
C ALA A 139 5.55 12.51 -32.71
N ALA A 140 5.70 13.83 -32.67
CA ALA A 140 6.99 14.51 -32.83
C ALA A 140 7.85 14.42 -31.57
N PHE A 141 7.24 14.29 -30.39
CA PHE A 141 7.92 14.41 -29.11
C PHE A 141 9.10 13.42 -28.93
N PRO A 142 8.96 12.10 -29.15
CA PRO A 142 10.11 11.17 -29.09
C PRO A 142 11.21 11.45 -30.11
N ARG A 143 10.86 11.97 -31.30
CA ARG A 143 11.82 12.33 -32.35
C ARG A 143 12.66 13.56 -31.94
N ASN A 144 12.06 14.46 -31.17
CA ASN A 144 12.71 15.63 -30.58
C ASN A 144 13.40 15.33 -29.24
N GLY A 145 13.56 14.04 -28.94
CA GLY A 145 14.29 13.54 -27.78
C GLY A 145 13.47 13.33 -26.52
N GLY A 146 12.14 13.53 -26.56
CA GLY A 146 11.27 13.19 -25.44
C GLY A 146 11.14 11.68 -25.20
N THR A 147 10.59 11.32 -24.06
CA THR A 147 10.16 9.94 -23.78
C THR A 147 8.68 9.87 -23.54
N LEU A 148 7.97 9.13 -24.39
CA LEU A 148 6.53 9.00 -24.33
C LEU A 148 6.12 7.63 -23.77
N ILE A 149 5.33 7.62 -22.71
CA ILE A 149 4.70 6.43 -22.14
C ILE A 149 3.21 6.50 -22.48
N GLY A 150 2.73 5.62 -23.36
CA GLY A 150 1.32 5.56 -23.73
C GLY A 150 0.61 4.43 -23.01
N ILE A 151 -0.45 4.75 -22.28
CA ILE A 151 -1.35 3.74 -21.72
C ILE A 151 -2.48 3.53 -22.73
N GLN A 152 -2.79 2.26 -23.02
CA GLN A 152 -3.82 1.84 -23.99
C GLN A 152 -3.79 2.66 -25.29
N VAL A 153 -2.70 2.53 -26.06
CA VAL A 153 -2.51 3.26 -27.31
C VAL A 153 -3.40 2.72 -28.43
N LEU A 154 -4.32 3.55 -28.94
CA LEU A 154 -5.25 3.21 -30.01
C LEU A 154 -5.13 4.15 -31.23
N GLY A 155 -4.63 3.64 -32.35
CA GLY A 155 -4.75 4.28 -33.66
C GLY A 155 -3.56 5.15 -34.06
N ALA A 156 -3.74 6.48 -34.11
CA ALA A 156 -2.86 7.38 -34.86
C ALA A 156 -1.37 7.38 -34.47
N LEU A 157 -1.00 6.83 -33.30
CA LEU A 157 0.38 6.77 -32.82
C LEU A 157 1.01 5.37 -32.83
N ASN A 158 0.35 4.35 -33.42
CA ASN A 158 0.85 2.96 -33.40
C ASN A 158 2.32 2.85 -33.85
N GLU A 159 2.68 3.47 -34.97
CA GLU A 159 4.05 3.48 -35.49
C GLU A 159 5.06 4.18 -34.55
N VAL A 160 4.62 5.19 -33.79
CA VAL A 160 5.47 5.90 -32.81
C VAL A 160 5.87 4.96 -31.69
N PHE A 161 4.98 4.06 -31.29
CA PHE A 161 5.22 3.04 -30.28
C PHE A 161 5.72 1.70 -30.83
N GLY A 162 5.96 1.62 -32.15
CA GLY A 162 6.60 0.50 -32.80
C GLY A 162 5.72 -0.74 -32.95
N PHE A 163 4.42 -0.58 -33.21
CA PHE A 163 3.49 -1.67 -33.52
C PHE A 163 2.53 -1.27 -34.66
N GLU A 164 1.79 -2.23 -35.22
CA GLU A 164 0.85 -1.98 -36.34
C GLU A 164 -0.58 -1.74 -35.86
N GLU A 165 -1.14 -2.66 -35.07
CA GLU A 165 -2.53 -2.56 -34.58
C GLU A 165 -2.66 -2.94 -33.09
N PRO A 166 -3.56 -2.28 -32.35
CA PRO A 166 -3.99 -2.71 -31.03
C PRO A 166 -5.13 -3.75 -31.16
N VAL A 167 -5.04 -4.85 -30.43
CA VAL A 167 -6.03 -5.93 -30.42
C VAL A 167 -6.66 -6.05 -29.04
N PRO A 168 -7.95 -5.68 -28.84
CA PRO A 168 -8.58 -5.75 -27.53
C PRO A 168 -8.81 -7.19 -27.08
N SER A 169 -8.66 -7.43 -25.79
CA SER A 169 -8.90 -8.73 -25.17
C SER A 169 -9.30 -8.60 -23.70
N LYS A 170 -10.18 -9.49 -23.25
CA LYS A 170 -10.47 -9.76 -21.83
C LYS A 170 -10.02 -11.16 -21.41
N GLN A 171 -9.22 -11.80 -22.25
CA GLN A 171 -8.76 -13.19 -22.08
C GLN A 171 -7.28 -13.27 -21.70
N HIS A 172 -6.64 -12.14 -21.37
CA HIS A 172 -5.27 -12.08 -20.88
C HIS A 172 -5.25 -12.02 -19.36
N PHE A 173 -4.86 -13.10 -18.71
CA PHE A 173 -4.84 -13.23 -17.25
C PHE A 173 -3.44 -13.00 -16.67
N GLN A 174 -2.39 -12.99 -17.51
CA GLN A 174 -1.01 -12.80 -17.06
C GLN A 174 -0.23 -11.90 -18.00
N ILE A 175 0.68 -11.10 -17.44
CA ILE A 175 1.72 -10.40 -18.18
C ILE A 175 3.06 -11.03 -17.79
N LYS A 176 3.86 -11.40 -18.79
CA LYS A 176 5.17 -12.01 -18.64
C LYS A 176 6.24 -11.00 -19.03
N ILE A 177 7.06 -10.59 -18.06
CA ILE A 177 8.26 -9.79 -18.35
C ILE A 177 9.25 -10.69 -19.08
N LEU A 178 9.82 -10.19 -20.18
CA LEU A 178 10.85 -10.92 -20.90
C LEU A 178 12.20 -10.59 -20.27
N PRO A 179 12.84 -11.56 -19.56
CA PRO A 179 14.14 -11.32 -18.95
C PRO A 179 15.18 -11.15 -20.05
N ASP A 180 15.91 -10.06 -19.97
CA ASP A 180 17.03 -9.76 -20.84
C ASP A 180 18.09 -9.06 -19.98
N SER A 181 19.25 -9.72 -19.79
CA SER A 181 20.33 -9.20 -18.95
C SER A 181 20.93 -7.91 -19.49
N GLU A 182 20.82 -7.68 -20.80
CA GLU A 182 21.33 -6.50 -21.49
C GLU A 182 20.29 -5.36 -21.53
N ASN A 183 19.01 -5.67 -21.38
CA ASN A 183 17.96 -4.66 -21.37
C ASN A 183 17.91 -3.91 -20.04
N VAL A 184 18.31 -2.63 -20.07
CA VAL A 184 18.37 -1.77 -18.88
C VAL A 184 17.06 -1.63 -18.10
N TYR A 185 15.91 -1.85 -18.76
CA TYR A 185 14.58 -1.72 -18.13
C TYR A 185 14.14 -3.00 -17.41
N THR A 186 14.52 -4.18 -17.93
CA THR A 186 14.02 -5.47 -17.43
C THR A 186 15.08 -6.32 -16.73
N LYS A 187 16.38 -6.04 -16.89
CA LYS A 187 17.48 -6.84 -16.28
C LYS A 187 17.43 -7.00 -14.76
N GLN A 188 16.73 -6.11 -14.06
CA GLN A 188 16.55 -6.18 -12.59
C GLN A 188 15.55 -7.26 -12.14
N PHE A 189 14.73 -7.77 -13.06
CA PHE A 189 13.71 -8.77 -12.78
C PHE A 189 14.30 -10.15 -13.12
N ASP A 190 14.61 -10.92 -12.08
CA ASP A 190 15.28 -12.22 -12.19
C ASP A 190 14.62 -13.29 -11.31
N LEU A 191 13.64 -12.92 -10.48
CA LEU A 191 12.85 -13.85 -9.70
C LEU A 191 11.63 -14.29 -10.48
N SER A 192 11.28 -15.58 -10.40
CA SER A 192 10.13 -16.16 -11.13
C SER A 192 8.82 -15.36 -10.94
N LYS A 193 8.60 -14.82 -9.74
CA LYS A 193 7.41 -14.04 -9.42
C LYS A 193 7.47 -12.56 -9.84
N GLU A 194 8.65 -12.04 -10.17
CA GLU A 194 8.81 -10.75 -10.85
C GLU A 194 8.55 -10.89 -12.35
N LEU A 195 8.90 -12.05 -12.92
CA LEU A 195 8.73 -12.33 -14.36
C LEU A 195 7.28 -12.58 -14.78
N THR A 196 6.38 -12.82 -13.83
CA THR A 196 4.95 -13.03 -14.10
C THR A 196 4.10 -12.13 -13.20
N ILE A 197 3.38 -11.20 -13.82
CA ILE A 197 2.40 -10.31 -13.22
C ILE A 197 1.02 -10.93 -13.44
N SER A 198 0.29 -11.20 -12.35
CA SER A 198 -1.07 -11.70 -12.43
C SER A 198 -2.05 -10.55 -12.58
N ILE A 199 -2.91 -10.62 -13.59
CA ILE A 199 -3.97 -9.63 -13.84
C ILE A 199 -5.34 -10.30 -13.97
N GLY A 200 -5.48 -11.55 -13.52
CA GLY A 200 -6.70 -12.35 -13.65
C GLY A 200 -6.56 -13.73 -13.03
N ASN A 201 -7.69 -14.31 -12.58
CA ASN A 201 -7.77 -15.71 -12.20
C ASN A 201 -8.59 -16.52 -13.21
N LYS A 202 -7.90 -17.15 -14.17
CA LYS A 202 -8.51 -17.93 -15.27
C LYS A 202 -9.28 -19.18 -14.81
N VAL A 203 -8.97 -19.69 -13.60
CA VAL A 203 -9.67 -20.86 -13.04
C VAL A 203 -11.06 -20.46 -12.55
N ARG A 204 -11.17 -19.27 -11.94
CA ARG A 204 -12.42 -18.78 -11.34
C ARG A 204 -13.27 -17.94 -12.28
N PHE A 205 -12.65 -17.18 -13.17
CA PHE A 205 -13.32 -16.18 -14.00
C PHE A 205 -13.12 -16.43 -15.49
N LYS A 206 -14.17 -16.16 -16.27
CA LYS A 206 -14.16 -16.28 -17.74
C LYS A 206 -13.50 -15.09 -18.44
N GLU A 207 -13.46 -13.95 -17.78
CA GLU A 207 -12.90 -12.70 -18.28
C GLU A 207 -12.14 -12.01 -17.14
N THR A 208 -11.22 -11.12 -17.50
CA THR A 208 -10.60 -10.20 -16.55
C THR A 208 -10.64 -8.75 -17.09
N ILE A 209 -9.82 -7.86 -16.52
CA ILE A 209 -9.68 -6.47 -16.95
C ILE A 209 -9.45 -6.37 -18.46
N GLY A 210 -9.98 -5.29 -19.06
CA GLY A 210 -9.76 -5.01 -20.47
C GLY A 210 -8.29 -4.71 -20.74
N THR A 211 -7.75 -5.38 -21.75
CA THR A 211 -6.37 -5.20 -22.21
C THR A 211 -6.33 -5.04 -23.73
N TYR A 212 -5.20 -4.57 -24.23
CA TYR A 212 -4.83 -4.52 -25.63
C TYR A 212 -3.50 -5.23 -25.80
N SER A 213 -3.40 -6.08 -26.81
CA SER A 213 -2.10 -6.53 -27.31
C SER A 213 -1.71 -5.75 -28.56
N TYR A 214 -0.41 -5.65 -28.81
CA TYR A 214 0.14 -4.86 -29.91
C TYR A 214 0.75 -5.78 -30.98
N SER A 215 0.24 -5.69 -32.21
CA SER A 215 0.64 -6.58 -33.32
C SER A 215 1.89 -6.08 -34.05
N LYS A 216 2.62 -7.02 -34.67
CA LYS A 216 3.79 -6.79 -35.53
C LYS A 216 4.79 -5.76 -34.95
N THR A 217 5.26 -6.03 -33.73
CA THR A 217 6.17 -5.13 -33.03
C THR A 217 7.52 -5.01 -33.75
N GLN A 218 8.06 -3.79 -33.82
CA GLN A 218 9.34 -3.51 -34.51
C GLN A 218 10.55 -3.99 -33.72
N LEU A 219 10.44 -3.97 -32.39
CA LEU A 219 11.42 -4.53 -31.46
C LEU A 219 10.78 -5.66 -30.64
N PRO A 220 11.58 -6.56 -30.04
CA PRO A 220 11.08 -7.47 -29.02
C PRO A 220 10.36 -6.69 -27.92
N PRO A 221 9.13 -7.08 -27.54
CA PRO A 221 8.39 -6.41 -26.48
C PRO A 221 9.09 -6.59 -25.13
N LEU A 222 8.89 -5.64 -24.21
CA LEU A 222 9.40 -5.77 -22.83
C LEU A 222 8.60 -6.80 -22.03
N ALA A 223 7.33 -6.98 -22.40
CA ALA A 223 6.45 -7.95 -21.80
C ALA A 223 5.41 -8.47 -22.79
N THR A 224 4.99 -9.71 -22.63
CA THR A 224 3.94 -10.35 -23.42
C THR A 224 2.79 -10.80 -22.54
N TYR A 225 1.60 -11.04 -23.10
CA TYR A 225 0.57 -11.83 -22.42
C TYR A 225 0.88 -13.33 -22.50
N GLU A 226 0.07 -14.16 -21.86
CA GLU A 226 0.29 -15.61 -21.85
C GLU A 226 0.22 -16.27 -23.22
N ASP A 227 -0.46 -15.66 -24.18
CA ASP A 227 -0.59 -16.10 -25.58
C ASP A 227 0.58 -15.61 -26.47
N LYS A 228 1.59 -14.99 -25.86
CA LYS A 228 2.79 -14.40 -26.50
C LYS A 228 2.54 -13.09 -27.27
N SER A 229 1.32 -12.57 -27.29
CA SER A 229 1.05 -11.26 -27.87
C SER A 229 1.68 -10.15 -27.01
N ALA A 230 2.07 -9.03 -27.63
CA ALA A 230 2.84 -7.99 -26.92
C ALA A 230 1.96 -7.19 -25.96
N ALA A 231 2.35 -7.13 -24.68
CA ALA A 231 1.68 -6.35 -23.64
C ALA A 231 2.36 -4.99 -23.40
N VAL A 232 3.69 -4.95 -23.52
CA VAL A 232 4.48 -3.72 -23.40
C VAL A 232 5.46 -3.63 -24.56
N THR A 233 5.34 -2.61 -25.39
CA THR A 233 6.28 -2.36 -26.51
C THR A 233 7.30 -1.29 -26.15
N GLN A 234 8.38 -1.24 -26.95
CA GLN A 234 9.37 -0.18 -26.91
C GLN A 234 9.78 0.20 -28.33
N LYS A 235 10.09 1.48 -28.53
CA LYS A 235 10.73 2.00 -29.73
C LYS A 235 11.72 3.09 -29.36
N PHE A 236 12.90 3.03 -29.97
CA PHE A 236 13.94 4.03 -29.81
C PHE A 236 14.00 4.94 -31.03
N PHE A 237 14.18 6.22 -30.78
CA PHE A 237 14.51 7.25 -31.75
C PHE A 237 15.94 7.71 -31.50
N GLU A 238 16.51 8.50 -32.41
CA GLU A 238 17.89 8.97 -32.31
C GLU A 238 18.22 9.61 -30.94
N SER A 239 17.27 10.35 -30.36
CA SER A 239 17.47 11.09 -29.11
C SER A 239 16.40 10.84 -28.03
N GLY A 240 15.40 9.98 -28.30
CA GLY A 240 14.22 9.78 -27.45
C GLY A 240 13.63 8.38 -27.58
N SER A 241 12.50 8.14 -26.91
CA SER A 241 11.93 6.79 -26.80
C SER A 241 10.41 6.79 -26.63
N ALA A 242 9.77 5.67 -26.96
CA ALA A 242 8.34 5.48 -26.78
C ALA A 242 8.04 4.07 -26.23
N PHE A 243 7.14 3.99 -25.25
CA PHE A 243 6.72 2.75 -24.59
C PHE A 243 5.20 2.68 -24.55
N ALA A 244 4.58 1.62 -25.07
CA ALA A 244 3.14 1.42 -24.97
C ALA A 244 2.82 0.31 -23.97
N PHE A 245 1.85 0.57 -23.08
CA PHE A 245 1.31 -0.40 -22.13
C PHE A 245 -0.12 -0.75 -22.51
N GLY A 246 -0.34 -2.04 -22.77
CA GLY A 246 -1.63 -2.57 -23.21
C GLY A 246 -2.69 -2.69 -22.11
N PHE A 247 -2.40 -2.29 -20.87
CA PHE A 247 -3.27 -2.44 -19.72
C PHE A 247 -3.30 -1.14 -18.91
N ASP A 248 -4.42 -0.89 -18.22
CA ASP A 248 -4.57 0.30 -17.39
C ASP A 248 -3.82 0.13 -16.06
N ILE A 249 -2.68 0.82 -15.95
CA ILE A 249 -1.80 0.80 -14.78
C ILE A 249 -2.51 1.36 -13.54
N GLY A 250 -3.25 2.47 -13.68
CA GLY A 250 -3.93 3.12 -12.56
C GLY A 250 -5.05 2.23 -12.01
N TYR A 251 -5.81 1.61 -12.90
CA TYR A 251 -6.86 0.68 -12.52
C TYR A 251 -6.30 -0.60 -11.87
N LEU A 252 -5.21 -1.16 -12.41
CA LEU A 252 -4.55 -2.32 -11.79
C LEU A 252 -4.05 -2.02 -10.38
N LEU A 253 -3.38 -0.87 -10.19
CA LEU A 253 -2.90 -0.41 -8.88
C LEU A 253 -4.05 -0.27 -7.87
N LEU A 254 -5.16 0.35 -8.27
CA LEU A 254 -6.29 0.52 -7.38
C LEU A 254 -7.04 -0.80 -7.12
N LYS A 255 -7.17 -1.70 -8.10
CA LYS A 255 -7.72 -3.04 -7.86
C LYS A 255 -6.89 -3.80 -6.83
N ALA A 256 -5.57 -3.71 -6.90
CA ALA A 256 -4.65 -4.34 -5.96
C ALA A 256 -4.80 -3.73 -4.55
N ASN A 257 -4.55 -2.43 -4.41
CA ASN A 257 -4.55 -1.72 -3.13
C ASN A 257 -5.93 -1.74 -2.43
N ASN A 258 -7.01 -1.85 -3.20
CA ASN A 258 -8.36 -1.95 -2.66
C ASN A 258 -8.88 -3.39 -2.57
N ILE A 259 -8.07 -4.43 -2.82
CA ILE A 259 -8.47 -5.87 -2.81
C ILE A 259 -9.75 -6.10 -3.65
N ARG A 260 -9.87 -5.38 -4.77
CA ARG A 260 -10.95 -5.54 -5.77
C ARG A 260 -10.46 -6.28 -7.00
N HIS A 261 -9.37 -7.02 -6.83
CA HIS A 261 -8.66 -7.69 -7.89
C HIS A 261 -9.15 -9.11 -8.14
N GLU A 262 -10.23 -9.63 -7.54
CA GLU A 262 -10.79 -10.94 -7.92
C GLU A 262 -9.72 -12.09 -7.95
N ASP A 263 -8.98 -12.26 -6.85
CA ASP A 263 -7.99 -13.34 -6.66
C ASP A 263 -6.83 -13.41 -7.67
N PHE A 264 -6.27 -12.27 -8.08
CA PHE A 264 -5.02 -12.22 -8.85
C PHE A 264 -3.82 -12.76 -8.06
N ASN A 265 -3.86 -12.74 -6.73
CA ASN A 265 -2.78 -13.23 -5.87
C ASN A 265 -2.52 -14.72 -6.09
N ARG A 266 -1.25 -15.13 -6.08
CA ARG A 266 -0.85 -16.54 -6.24
C ARG A 266 -0.84 -17.30 -4.90
N SER A 267 -0.95 -16.54 -3.81
CA SER A 267 -0.84 -16.99 -2.42
C SER A 267 -1.60 -16.00 -1.54
N THR A 268 -2.14 -16.42 -0.40
CA THR A 268 -2.95 -15.55 0.48
C THR A 268 -2.09 -14.72 1.45
N ALA A 269 -0.92 -15.21 1.86
CA ALA A 269 0.06 -14.50 2.69
C ALA A 269 1.42 -15.22 2.69
N ASN A 270 2.39 -14.70 3.47
CA ASN A 270 3.69 -15.34 3.79
C ASN A 270 4.60 -15.63 2.59
N ASP A 271 4.34 -15.01 1.44
CA ASP A 271 5.05 -15.30 0.19
C ASP A 271 5.33 -14.02 -0.59
N PHE A 272 6.25 -14.08 -1.53
CA PHE A 272 6.67 -12.94 -2.33
C PHE A 272 5.65 -12.65 -3.44
N GLU A 273 4.79 -11.64 -3.29
CA GLU A 273 3.78 -11.26 -4.29
C GLU A 273 3.99 -9.83 -4.84
N PRO A 274 4.91 -9.60 -5.81
CA PRO A 274 5.34 -8.25 -6.21
C PRO A 274 4.58 -7.65 -7.42
N THR A 275 3.38 -8.14 -7.78
CA THR A 275 2.70 -7.81 -9.06
C THR A 275 2.72 -6.32 -9.39
N VAL A 276 2.21 -5.46 -8.50
CA VAL A 276 2.22 -4.01 -8.77
C VAL A 276 3.59 -3.39 -8.54
N ASP A 277 4.41 -3.96 -7.66
CA ASP A 277 5.79 -3.53 -7.43
C ASP A 277 6.63 -3.63 -8.71
N VAL A 278 6.44 -4.68 -9.52
CA VAL A 278 7.12 -4.86 -10.82
C VAL A 278 6.73 -3.75 -11.79
N VAL A 279 5.43 -3.43 -11.89
CA VAL A 279 4.93 -2.36 -12.78
C VAL A 279 5.52 -1.01 -12.36
N LEU A 280 5.49 -0.69 -11.07
CA LEU A 280 6.06 0.55 -10.55
C LEU A 280 7.58 0.63 -10.77
N ARG A 281 8.30 -0.47 -10.54
CA ARG A 281 9.74 -0.54 -10.80
C ARG A 281 10.08 -0.38 -12.28
N LEU A 282 9.26 -0.90 -13.19
CA LEU A 282 9.46 -0.70 -14.63
C LEU A 282 9.29 0.77 -15.02
N ILE A 283 8.24 1.44 -14.52
CA ILE A 283 8.02 2.89 -14.73
C ILE A 283 9.20 3.70 -14.16
N LYS A 284 9.68 3.35 -12.96
CA LYS A 284 10.85 3.99 -12.35
C LYS A 284 12.08 3.87 -13.25
N GLN A 285 12.34 2.70 -13.83
CA GLN A 285 13.49 2.52 -14.73
C GLN A 285 13.34 3.32 -16.02
N ILE A 286 12.14 3.39 -16.60
CA ILE A 286 11.88 4.23 -17.78
C ILE A 286 12.18 5.70 -17.45
N TYR A 287 11.68 6.22 -16.32
CA TYR A 287 11.96 7.58 -15.87
C TYR A 287 13.47 7.82 -15.68
N MET A 288 14.14 6.95 -14.92
CA MET A 288 15.56 7.12 -14.57
C MET A 288 16.52 7.06 -15.76
N HIS A 289 16.24 6.25 -16.77
CA HIS A 289 17.12 6.08 -17.92
C HIS A 289 16.89 7.09 -19.04
N ASN A 290 15.76 7.80 -19.03
CA ASN A 290 15.38 8.69 -20.12
C ASN A 290 15.40 10.19 -19.76
N ASP A 291 15.58 10.54 -18.48
CA ASP A 291 15.85 11.91 -18.06
C ASP A 291 17.20 12.02 -17.32
N ARG A 292 18.10 12.85 -17.85
CA ARG A 292 19.40 13.15 -17.22
C ARG A 292 19.26 13.90 -15.90
N ASN A 293 18.11 14.52 -15.65
CA ASN A 293 17.75 15.19 -14.41
C ASN A 293 16.81 14.32 -13.55
N ALA A 294 16.69 13.01 -13.83
CA ALA A 294 15.87 12.13 -13.00
C ALA A 294 16.41 12.03 -11.57
N ALA A 295 15.59 12.40 -10.59
CA ALA A 295 15.90 12.26 -9.18
C ALA A 295 14.65 11.74 -8.44
N TYR A 296 14.84 11.06 -7.30
CA TYR A 296 13.72 10.47 -6.57
C TYR A 296 13.99 10.39 -5.06
N VAL A 297 12.91 10.30 -4.30
CA VAL A 297 12.95 10.12 -2.85
C VAL A 297 12.97 8.62 -2.51
N SER A 298 13.92 8.19 -1.69
CA SER A 298 14.03 6.79 -1.26
C SER A 298 12.78 6.30 -0.53
N THR A 299 12.53 4.99 -0.56
CA THR A 299 11.35 4.35 0.03
C THR A 299 11.58 3.84 1.44
N VAL A 300 12.83 3.82 1.92
CA VAL A 300 13.20 3.33 3.24
C VAL A 300 13.95 4.43 3.99
N PRO A 301 13.71 4.62 5.30
CA PRO A 301 14.51 5.52 6.12
C PRO A 301 16.00 5.27 5.95
N TYR A 302 16.78 6.35 5.85
CA TYR A 302 18.23 6.33 5.67
C TYR A 302 18.71 5.54 4.42
N ASN A 303 17.84 5.33 3.44
CA ASN A 303 18.12 4.51 2.26
C ASN A 303 18.64 3.11 2.62
N LYS A 304 18.19 2.52 3.72
CA LYS A 304 18.40 1.09 4.00
C LYS A 304 17.70 0.24 2.94
N ASN A 305 18.09 -1.02 2.81
CA ASN A 305 17.54 -1.88 1.75
C ASN A 305 16.10 -2.30 2.05
N LEU A 306 15.69 -2.32 3.31
CA LEU A 306 14.39 -2.81 3.75
C LEU A 306 13.91 -2.03 5.00
N ALA A 307 12.64 -1.67 5.05
CA ALA A 307 11.99 -1.24 6.29
C ALA A 307 11.39 -2.47 7.00
N VAL A 308 11.77 -2.73 8.24
CA VAL A 308 11.23 -3.84 9.05
C VAL A 308 10.45 -3.28 10.23
N CYS A 309 9.21 -3.74 10.37
CA CYS A 309 8.42 -3.58 11.58
C CYS A 309 8.03 -4.97 12.11
N ILE A 310 8.51 -5.31 13.30
CA ILE A 310 8.08 -6.52 14.02
C ILE A 310 6.84 -6.15 14.85
N THR A 311 5.83 -7.01 14.79
CA THR A 311 4.53 -6.76 15.37
C THR A 311 3.99 -7.99 16.11
N HIS A 312 3.23 -7.76 17.18
CA HIS A 312 2.66 -8.79 18.04
C HIS A 312 1.17 -8.55 18.22
N ASN A 313 0.35 -9.55 17.92
CA ASN A 313 -1.07 -9.50 18.29
C ASN A 313 -1.23 -10.04 19.72
N ILE A 314 -1.77 -9.21 20.61
CA ILE A 314 -2.12 -9.59 21.98
C ILE A 314 -3.62 -9.86 22.00
N ASN A 315 -3.99 -10.99 21.40
CA ASN A 315 -5.38 -11.44 21.16
C ASN A 315 -5.76 -12.69 22.00
N PHE A 316 -4.82 -13.19 22.83
CA PHE A 316 -5.09 -14.22 23.83
C PHE A 316 -4.34 -13.96 25.14
N ARG A 317 -4.82 -14.58 26.23
CA ARG A 317 -4.33 -14.29 27.59
C ARG A 317 -2.83 -14.54 27.76
N ARG A 318 -2.35 -15.68 27.30
CA ARG A 318 -0.94 -16.07 27.44
C ARG A 318 0.00 -15.15 26.65
N ALA A 319 -0.45 -14.53 25.56
CA ALA A 319 0.34 -13.53 24.83
C ALA A 319 0.60 -12.31 25.72
N LEU A 320 -0.44 -11.81 26.40
CA LEU A 320 -0.31 -10.70 27.35
C LEU A 320 0.67 -11.04 28.48
N GLU A 321 0.51 -12.21 29.09
CA GLU A 321 1.38 -12.67 30.18
C GLU A 321 2.86 -12.79 29.77
N ASN A 322 3.13 -13.20 28.53
CA ASN A 322 4.48 -13.30 28.00
C ASN A 322 5.07 -11.95 27.54
N SER A 323 4.24 -10.94 27.30
CA SER A 323 4.62 -9.73 26.54
C SER A 323 5.77 -8.96 27.22
N ARG A 324 5.78 -8.84 28.55
CA ARG A 324 6.83 -8.11 29.26
C ARG A 324 8.21 -8.75 29.11
N ALA A 325 8.28 -10.07 29.24
CA ALA A 325 9.54 -10.81 29.05
C ALA A 325 10.00 -10.71 27.59
N TYR A 326 9.05 -10.78 26.66
CA TYR A 326 9.28 -10.64 25.23
C TYR A 326 9.88 -9.27 24.88
N ALA A 327 9.24 -8.18 25.29
CA ALA A 327 9.73 -6.82 25.10
C ALA A 327 11.09 -6.57 25.77
N SER A 328 11.35 -7.21 26.91
CA SER A 328 12.66 -7.11 27.56
C SER A 328 13.78 -7.73 26.71
N GLU A 329 13.50 -8.82 25.99
CA GLU A 329 14.45 -9.44 25.07
C GLU A 329 14.65 -8.60 23.80
N GLU A 330 13.58 -8.04 23.23
CA GLU A 330 13.66 -7.11 22.10
C GLU A 330 14.53 -5.89 22.40
N LYS A 331 14.34 -5.31 23.60
CA LYS A 331 15.16 -4.20 24.08
C LYS A 331 16.65 -4.59 24.18
N LYS A 332 16.97 -5.81 24.65
CA LYS A 332 18.35 -6.31 24.69
C LYS A 332 18.94 -6.49 23.29
N LEU A 333 18.12 -6.86 22.31
CA LEU A 333 18.51 -6.93 20.91
C LEU A 333 18.62 -5.54 20.26
N GLY A 334 18.23 -4.47 20.96
CA GLY A 334 18.26 -3.10 20.46
C GLY A 334 17.22 -2.82 19.38
N VAL A 335 16.09 -3.54 19.39
CA VAL A 335 14.95 -3.29 18.50
C VAL A 335 13.74 -2.81 19.29
N ARG A 336 12.84 -2.12 18.60
CA ARG A 336 11.52 -1.73 19.11
C ARG A 336 10.45 -2.34 18.22
N SER A 337 9.44 -2.95 18.82
CA SER A 337 8.35 -3.64 18.13
C SER A 337 7.00 -3.01 18.46
N THR A 338 5.98 -3.38 17.68
CA THR A 338 4.61 -2.89 17.84
C THR A 338 3.69 -3.96 18.41
N TYR A 339 3.10 -3.69 19.57
CA TYR A 339 2.15 -4.58 20.23
C TYR A 339 0.72 -4.11 19.93
N PHE A 340 0.00 -4.87 19.12
CA PHE A 340 -1.41 -4.66 18.81
C PHE A 340 -2.28 -5.30 19.91
N ILE A 341 -2.87 -4.46 20.75
CA ILE A 341 -3.62 -4.86 21.94
C ILE A 341 -5.09 -5.03 21.59
N GLN A 342 -5.60 -6.25 21.75
CA GLN A 342 -7.03 -6.48 21.72
C GLN A 342 -7.60 -6.13 23.10
N THR A 343 -8.41 -5.07 23.17
CA THR A 343 -8.87 -4.51 24.45
C THR A 343 -10.09 -5.25 24.99
N LYS A 344 -10.02 -6.58 25.05
CA LYS A 344 -11.15 -7.44 25.37
C LYS A 344 -11.40 -7.53 26.87
N TYR A 345 -12.51 -6.95 27.30
CA TYR A 345 -13.01 -6.96 28.68
C TYR A 345 -14.29 -7.80 28.86
N ILE A 346 -14.63 -8.61 27.85
CA ILE A 346 -15.80 -9.50 27.85
C ILE A 346 -15.31 -10.94 27.74
N LYS A 347 -15.86 -11.81 28.58
CA LYS A 347 -15.64 -13.25 28.55
C LYS A 347 -16.71 -13.90 27.69
N ASP A 348 -16.30 -14.41 26.54
CA ASP A 348 -17.16 -15.13 25.61
C ASP A 348 -16.39 -16.31 25.00
N ARG A 349 -16.70 -16.72 23.76
CA ARG A 349 -15.97 -17.81 23.08
C ARG A 349 -14.50 -17.48 22.83
N LYS A 350 -14.14 -16.20 22.70
CA LYS A 350 -12.77 -15.73 22.50
C LYS A 350 -12.10 -15.50 23.86
N ASP A 351 -10.77 -15.47 23.87
CA ASP A 351 -10.00 -15.37 25.11
C ASP A 351 -10.32 -14.10 25.90
N PHE A 352 -10.56 -14.25 27.20
CA PHE A 352 -10.79 -13.12 28.10
C PHE A 352 -9.44 -12.51 28.52
N ILE A 353 -9.09 -11.36 27.93
CA ILE A 353 -7.74 -10.76 28.03
C ILE A 353 -7.62 -9.90 29.29
N PHE A 354 -8.44 -8.86 29.43
CA PHE A 354 -8.43 -7.96 30.59
C PHE A 354 -9.40 -8.43 31.66
N ARG A 355 -8.86 -9.01 32.72
CA ARG A 355 -9.60 -9.60 33.85
C ARG A 355 -9.47 -8.78 35.12
N SER A 356 -8.47 -7.91 35.19
CA SER A 356 -8.15 -7.10 36.36
C SER A 356 -7.41 -5.82 35.98
N ALA A 357 -7.29 -4.89 36.93
CA ALA A 357 -6.52 -3.65 36.73
C ALA A 357 -5.01 -3.91 36.53
N ASP A 358 -4.48 -5.03 37.04
CA ASP A 358 -3.06 -5.39 36.90
C ASP A 358 -2.68 -5.69 35.44
N ASP A 359 -3.64 -6.06 34.61
CA ASP A 359 -3.38 -6.32 33.19
C ASP A 359 -2.98 -5.04 32.44
N PHE A 360 -3.44 -3.88 32.89
CA PHE A 360 -3.04 -2.59 32.32
C PHE A 360 -1.60 -2.22 32.66
N LYS A 361 -1.10 -2.70 33.81
CA LYS A 361 0.30 -2.52 34.17
C LYS A 361 1.22 -3.19 33.15
N ILE A 362 0.83 -4.33 32.58
CA ILE A 362 1.60 -4.99 31.52
C ILE A 362 1.69 -4.09 30.29
N ILE A 363 0.57 -3.49 29.86
CA ILE A 363 0.55 -2.58 28.70
C ILE A 363 1.43 -1.35 28.94
N LYS A 364 1.38 -0.79 30.14
CA LYS A 364 2.27 0.32 30.54
C LYS A 364 3.73 -0.11 30.57
N ASP A 365 4.04 -1.29 31.10
CA ASP A 365 5.39 -1.84 31.14
C ASP A 365 5.97 -1.99 29.71
N LEU A 366 5.15 -2.36 28.71
CA LEU A 366 5.59 -2.41 27.29
C LEU A 366 6.02 -1.04 26.79
N HIS A 367 5.22 -0.01 27.04
CA HIS A 367 5.54 1.36 26.67
C HIS A 367 6.79 1.87 27.41
N ASP A 368 6.91 1.61 28.72
CA ASP A 368 8.07 2.01 29.53
C ASP A 368 9.36 1.27 29.09
N LEU A 369 9.23 0.10 28.47
CA LEU A 369 10.35 -0.60 27.81
C LEU A 369 10.74 0.03 26.47
N GLY A 370 9.94 0.92 25.90
CA GLY A 370 10.16 1.61 24.64
C GLY A 370 9.44 0.99 23.44
N MET A 371 8.50 0.06 23.67
CA MET A 371 7.70 -0.55 22.61
C MET A 371 6.52 0.33 22.21
N ASP A 372 6.06 0.17 20.97
CA ASP A 372 4.85 0.82 20.49
C ASP A 372 3.62 -0.01 20.85
N VAL A 373 2.52 0.66 21.22
CA VAL A 373 1.27 0.03 21.62
C VAL A 373 0.14 0.57 20.74
N GLN A 374 -0.52 -0.34 20.01
CA GLN A 374 -1.52 -0.03 18.99
C GLN A 374 -2.77 -0.90 19.14
N SER A 375 -3.81 -0.67 18.35
CA SER A 375 -5.12 -1.30 18.57
C SER A 375 -5.37 -2.55 17.73
N ASN A 376 -5.88 -3.61 18.38
CA ASN A 376 -6.45 -4.80 17.71
C ASN A 376 -7.96 -4.96 17.96
N GLY A 377 -8.68 -3.85 18.13
CA GLY A 377 -10.12 -3.87 18.41
C GLY A 377 -10.47 -4.35 19.82
N VAL A 378 -11.73 -4.71 20.02
CA VAL A 378 -12.31 -5.09 21.31
C VAL A 378 -12.64 -6.58 21.34
N SER A 379 -13.40 -7.08 20.36
CA SER A 379 -14.06 -8.39 20.48
C SER A 379 -13.22 -9.56 19.98
N GLY A 380 -12.31 -9.35 19.02
CA GLY A 380 -11.60 -10.44 18.34
C GLY A 380 -12.50 -11.21 17.36
N SER A 381 -13.58 -10.57 16.90
CA SER A 381 -14.57 -11.23 16.06
C SER A 381 -14.01 -11.51 14.66
N PRO A 382 -14.24 -12.71 14.11
CA PRO A 382 -13.96 -12.98 12.70
C PRO A 382 -14.90 -12.24 11.74
N LEU A 383 -15.96 -11.59 12.26
CA LEU A 383 -16.99 -10.91 11.48
C LEU A 383 -16.82 -9.38 11.43
N PHE A 384 -15.65 -8.85 11.77
CA PHE A 384 -15.44 -7.40 11.78
C PHE A 384 -15.81 -6.72 10.45
N ASP A 385 -15.53 -7.38 9.33
CA ASP A 385 -15.87 -6.94 7.97
C ASP A 385 -17.37 -6.93 7.66
N GLN A 386 -18.17 -7.57 8.51
CA GLN A 386 -19.63 -7.70 8.37
C GLN A 386 -20.40 -6.88 9.41
N PHE A 387 -19.70 -6.20 10.33
CA PHE A 387 -20.35 -5.36 11.31
C PHE A 387 -21.02 -4.16 10.65
N GLU A 388 -22.15 -3.76 11.21
CA GLU A 388 -22.71 -2.44 10.91
C GLU A 388 -21.73 -1.35 11.33
N GLN A 389 -21.82 -0.19 10.68
CA GLN A 389 -20.92 0.93 10.96
C GLN A 389 -20.94 1.35 12.44
N GLY A 390 -22.11 1.30 13.06
CA GLY A 390 -22.34 1.91 14.36
C GLY A 390 -22.75 3.37 14.26
N THR A 391 -23.17 3.93 15.39
CA THR A 391 -23.69 5.31 15.49
C THR A 391 -22.57 6.35 15.61
N GLY A 392 -21.36 5.90 15.92
CA GLY A 392 -20.24 6.79 16.26
C GLY A 392 -20.32 7.30 17.69
N SER A 393 -21.31 6.86 18.47
CA SER A 393 -21.47 7.20 19.89
C SER A 393 -21.11 6.04 20.81
N GLU A 394 -20.57 4.93 20.30
CA GLU A 394 -20.16 3.78 21.11
C GLU A 394 -19.10 4.19 22.13
N PHE A 395 -19.26 3.76 23.39
CA PHE A 395 -18.34 4.08 24.47
C PHE A 395 -18.22 2.92 25.47
N TYR A 396 -17.05 2.81 26.09
CA TYR A 396 -16.80 1.94 27.24
C TYR A 396 -17.51 2.47 28.50
N PRO A 397 -18.11 1.61 29.34
CA PRO A 397 -18.23 0.15 29.21
C PRO A 397 -19.53 -0.32 28.53
N THR A 398 -20.29 0.59 27.90
CA THR A 398 -21.61 0.30 27.32
C THR A 398 -21.53 -0.52 26.04
N TYR A 399 -20.51 -0.32 25.21
CA TYR A 399 -20.24 -1.16 24.04
C TYR A 399 -19.91 -2.58 24.52
N LYS A 400 -20.70 -3.59 24.13
CA LYS A 400 -20.57 -4.95 24.66
C LYS A 400 -20.68 -6.02 23.57
N PRO A 401 -19.71 -6.08 22.64
CA PRO A 401 -19.72 -7.11 21.61
C PRO A 401 -19.52 -8.49 22.23
N TYR A 402 -20.32 -9.47 21.82
CA TYR A 402 -20.26 -10.84 22.35
C TYR A 402 -20.09 -11.87 21.22
N VAL A 403 -18.92 -12.51 21.16
CA VAL A 403 -18.59 -13.52 20.17
C VAL A 403 -19.13 -14.87 20.60
N MET A 404 -20.18 -15.33 19.93
CA MET A 404 -20.83 -16.62 20.18
C MET A 404 -20.21 -17.73 19.33
N GLY A 405 -19.90 -17.41 18.07
CA GLY A 405 -19.43 -18.36 17.07
C GLY A 405 -18.51 -17.72 16.06
N TRP A 406 -18.02 -18.54 15.12
CA TRP A 406 -17.25 -18.05 13.97
C TRP A 406 -18.10 -17.22 13.00
N ASP A 407 -19.40 -17.42 13.06
CA ASP A 407 -20.45 -16.88 12.20
C ASP A 407 -21.48 -16.05 12.97
N LYS A 408 -21.26 -15.82 14.28
CA LYS A 408 -22.15 -14.98 15.09
C LYS A 408 -21.41 -14.16 16.13
N THR A 409 -21.58 -12.85 16.06
CA THR A 409 -21.23 -11.89 17.11
C THR A 409 -22.40 -10.94 17.34
N TYR A 410 -22.80 -10.75 18.60
CA TYR A 410 -23.86 -9.80 18.97
C TYR A 410 -23.26 -8.44 19.28
N TYR A 411 -24.00 -7.37 18.97
CA TYR A 411 -23.69 -5.97 19.32
C TYR A 411 -22.28 -5.50 18.90
N GLY A 412 -21.71 -6.11 17.88
CA GLY A 412 -20.49 -5.62 17.24
C GLY A 412 -20.83 -4.46 16.30
N SER A 413 -20.03 -3.39 16.35
CA SER A 413 -20.06 -2.32 15.35
C SER A 413 -18.65 -1.89 14.98
N ILE A 414 -18.45 -1.42 13.74
CA ILE A 414 -17.13 -0.98 13.26
C ILE A 414 -16.59 0.13 14.17
N PHE A 415 -17.40 1.15 14.45
CA PHE A 415 -17.02 2.23 15.35
C PHE A 415 -16.79 1.76 16.78
N GLY A 416 -17.60 0.84 17.29
CA GLY A 416 -17.40 0.27 18.61
C GLY A 416 -16.04 -0.43 18.73
N GLU A 417 -15.67 -1.29 17.78
CA GLU A 417 -14.35 -1.94 17.78
C GLU A 417 -13.21 -0.94 17.71
N MET A 418 -13.31 0.08 16.87
CA MET A 418 -12.21 1.00 16.58
C MET A 418 -12.05 2.08 17.65
N ARG A 419 -13.13 2.79 18.01
CA ARG A 419 -13.06 3.97 18.89
C ARG A 419 -12.88 3.59 20.36
N VAL A 420 -13.53 2.51 20.80
CA VAL A 420 -13.46 2.06 22.20
C VAL A 420 -12.07 1.50 22.50
N SER A 421 -11.52 0.68 21.60
CA SER A 421 -10.17 0.14 21.77
C SER A 421 -9.11 1.24 21.80
N ARG A 422 -9.21 2.24 20.92
CA ARG A 422 -8.31 3.40 20.93
C ARG A 422 -8.35 4.13 22.26
N PHE A 423 -9.56 4.50 22.70
CA PHE A 423 -9.77 5.21 23.96
C PHE A 423 -9.17 4.45 25.14
N LEU A 424 -9.42 3.14 25.20
CA LEU A 424 -8.89 2.30 26.27
C LEU A 424 -7.35 2.31 26.29
N ILE A 425 -6.70 2.15 25.13
CA ILE A 425 -5.23 2.15 25.05
C ILE A 425 -4.66 3.52 25.44
N ASP A 426 -5.19 4.61 24.88
CA ASP A 426 -4.77 5.98 25.21
C ASP A 426 -4.96 6.30 26.71
N ARG A 427 -6.00 5.72 27.33
CA ARG A 427 -6.25 5.85 28.77
C ARG A 427 -5.27 5.04 29.62
N MET A 428 -4.88 3.84 29.17
CA MET A 428 -3.90 2.98 29.85
C MET A 428 -2.48 3.54 29.76
N VAL A 429 -2.13 4.14 28.62
CA VAL A 429 -0.80 4.68 28.34
C VAL A 429 -0.93 6.14 27.91
N PRO A 430 -1.05 7.09 28.87
CA PRO A 430 -1.17 8.50 28.55
C PRO A 430 0.01 8.98 27.68
N GLY A 431 -0.30 9.65 26.58
CA GLY A 431 0.69 10.17 25.63
C GLY A 431 1.12 9.20 24.52
N ILE A 432 0.68 7.93 24.54
CA ILE A 432 0.96 6.99 23.44
C ILE A 432 0.39 7.48 22.11
N ASN A 433 -0.77 8.16 22.13
CA ASN A 433 -1.51 8.61 20.95
C ASN A 433 -1.69 7.45 19.96
N THR A 434 -2.53 6.47 20.24
CA THR A 434 -2.74 5.32 19.34
C THR A 434 -3.16 5.78 17.95
N LEU A 435 -2.37 5.39 16.93
CA LEU A 435 -2.50 5.84 15.53
C LEU A 435 -2.73 4.69 14.54
N CYS A 436 -2.42 3.44 14.92
CA CYS A 436 -2.56 2.28 14.06
C CYS A 436 -3.63 1.30 14.56
N PHE A 437 -4.40 0.77 13.61
CA PHE A 437 -5.37 -0.29 13.85
C PHE A 437 -5.02 -1.54 13.02
N ARG A 438 -5.11 -2.70 13.65
CA ARG A 438 -5.08 -4.01 12.98
C ARG A 438 -6.41 -4.71 13.24
N SER A 439 -7.14 -5.05 12.19
CA SER A 439 -8.36 -5.83 12.33
C SER A 439 -8.06 -7.27 12.75
N SER A 440 -9.04 -7.91 13.39
CA SER A 440 -9.00 -9.35 13.61
C SER A 440 -9.08 -10.07 12.26
N TYR A 441 -8.27 -11.12 12.06
CA TYR A 441 -8.23 -11.93 10.83
C TYR A 441 -7.86 -11.17 9.54
N LEU A 442 -7.40 -9.90 9.63
CA LEU A 442 -7.07 -9.08 8.48
C LEU A 442 -8.24 -8.90 7.48
N TYR A 443 -9.47 -8.99 7.96
CA TYR A 443 -10.65 -8.64 7.17
C TYR A 443 -11.04 -7.19 7.45
N THR A 444 -11.41 -6.45 6.41
CA THR A 444 -11.81 -5.05 6.55
C THR A 444 -13.15 -4.78 5.86
N PRO A 445 -14.05 -3.99 6.47
CA PRO A 445 -15.29 -3.58 5.83
C PRO A 445 -15.03 -2.59 4.69
N PHE A 446 -16.01 -2.43 3.79
CA PHE A 446 -15.93 -1.46 2.69
C PHE A 446 -15.63 -0.01 3.16
N THR A 447 -16.23 0.40 4.28
CA THR A 447 -16.09 1.75 4.87
C THR A 447 -14.83 1.92 5.74
N TYR A 448 -13.94 0.92 5.74
CA TYR A 448 -12.80 0.87 6.65
C TYR A 448 -11.88 2.10 6.58
N PRO A 449 -11.47 2.61 5.40
CA PRO A 449 -10.55 3.74 5.32
C PRO A 449 -11.03 5.00 6.05
N GLN A 450 -12.28 5.40 5.84
CA GLN A 450 -12.83 6.58 6.52
C GLN A 450 -13.20 6.29 7.98
N SER A 451 -13.46 5.03 8.35
CA SER A 451 -13.68 4.61 9.73
C SER A 451 -12.42 4.75 10.58
N LEU A 452 -11.24 4.50 10.01
CA LEU A 452 -9.94 4.78 10.63
C LEU A 452 -9.84 6.26 11.03
N MET A 453 -10.03 7.15 10.06
CA MET A 453 -9.93 8.59 10.25
C MET A 453 -10.94 9.11 11.27
N ALA A 454 -12.19 8.68 11.16
CA ALA A 454 -13.29 9.05 12.07
C ALA A 454 -13.07 8.55 13.52
N SER A 455 -12.29 7.49 13.70
CA SER A 455 -11.93 6.97 15.02
C SER A 455 -10.59 7.51 15.52
N GLY A 456 -9.89 8.33 14.72
CA GLY A 456 -8.63 8.99 15.06
C GLY A 456 -7.36 8.18 14.75
N TYR A 457 -7.48 7.12 13.97
CA TYR A 457 -6.32 6.41 13.41
C TYR A 457 -5.80 7.12 12.14
N ARG A 458 -4.55 6.84 11.79
CA ARG A 458 -3.88 7.28 10.55
C ARG A 458 -3.27 6.12 9.78
N PHE A 459 -2.98 5.02 10.46
CA PHE A 459 -2.32 3.86 9.88
C PHE A 459 -3.16 2.61 10.07
N SER A 460 -3.00 1.68 9.15
CA SER A 460 -3.61 0.36 9.21
C SER A 460 -2.57 -0.70 8.87
N SER A 461 -2.69 -1.86 9.50
CA SER A 461 -1.94 -3.06 9.14
C SER A 461 -2.88 -4.26 9.21
N SER A 462 -3.93 -4.19 8.38
CA SER A 462 -5.11 -5.04 8.39
C SER A 462 -5.30 -5.81 7.08
N THR A 463 -4.33 -5.77 6.17
CA THR A 463 -4.33 -6.60 4.95
C THR A 463 -3.02 -7.38 4.86
N SER A 464 -2.98 -8.47 4.09
CA SER A 464 -1.72 -9.14 3.75
C SER A 464 -1.08 -8.48 2.52
N ALA A 465 0.25 -8.49 2.44
CA ALA A 465 1.00 -8.03 1.27
C ALA A 465 0.58 -8.77 -0.01
N ASN A 466 0.23 -10.05 0.11
CA ASN A 466 -0.19 -10.88 -1.00
C ASN A 466 -1.58 -10.51 -1.50
N SER A 467 -2.54 -10.22 -0.61
CA SER A 467 -3.89 -9.78 -1.00
C SER A 467 -3.93 -8.37 -1.58
N VAL A 468 -2.88 -7.57 -1.42
CA VAL A 468 -2.75 -6.25 -2.06
C VAL A 468 -1.71 -6.24 -3.17
N LEU A 469 -1.12 -7.40 -3.46
CA LEU A 469 -0.13 -7.64 -4.51
C LEU A 469 1.11 -6.73 -4.45
N SER A 470 1.47 -6.26 -3.25
CA SER A 470 2.52 -5.27 -3.01
C SER A 470 3.21 -5.46 -1.66
N HIS A 471 4.53 -5.22 -1.63
CA HIS A 471 5.29 -5.07 -0.38
C HIS A 471 5.63 -3.61 -0.07
N PHE A 472 4.85 -2.66 -0.60
CA PHE A 472 4.96 -1.25 -0.25
C PHE A 472 3.76 -0.80 0.59
N PRO A 473 3.95 0.18 1.50
CA PRO A 473 2.84 0.91 2.04
C PRO A 473 2.15 1.75 0.96
N TYR A 474 0.85 1.96 1.11
CA TYR A 474 0.06 2.74 0.15
C TYR A 474 -1.01 3.59 0.82
N GLN A 475 -1.38 4.67 0.13
CA GLN A 475 -2.41 5.61 0.59
C GLN A 475 -3.81 5.04 0.26
N LEU A 476 -4.71 5.14 1.24
CA LEU A 476 -6.07 4.63 1.15
C LEU A 476 -7.02 5.63 0.48
N ASN A 477 -8.07 5.09 -0.14
CA ASN A 477 -9.17 5.86 -0.72
C ASN A 477 -10.45 5.69 0.07
N TYR A 478 -11.31 6.71 0.04
CA TYR A 478 -12.65 6.65 0.61
C TYR A 478 -13.41 5.44 0.04
N ASN A 479 -14.04 4.64 0.90
CA ASN A 479 -14.76 3.42 0.50
C ASN A 479 -13.93 2.43 -0.32
N ARG A 480 -12.59 2.53 -0.36
CA ARG A 480 -11.76 1.68 -1.22
C ARG A 480 -12.19 1.79 -2.70
N GLU A 481 -12.65 2.98 -3.07
CA GLU A 481 -12.99 3.35 -4.44
C GLU A 481 -11.82 4.14 -5.07
N TYR A 482 -12.11 4.90 -6.12
CA TYR A 482 -11.09 5.34 -7.07
C TYR A 482 -10.92 6.86 -7.15
N ASP A 483 -11.77 7.65 -6.49
CA ASP A 483 -11.94 9.09 -6.74
C ASP A 483 -11.52 10.01 -5.58
N SER A 484 -11.46 9.50 -4.35
CA SER A 484 -11.24 10.31 -3.15
C SER A 484 -10.12 9.73 -2.29
N GLU A 485 -8.98 10.41 -2.25
CA GLU A 485 -7.85 10.05 -1.39
C GLU A 485 -8.15 10.38 0.10
N LEU A 486 -7.58 9.60 1.02
CA LEU A 486 -7.61 9.88 2.47
C LEU A 486 -6.19 10.02 3.01
N ASP A 487 -6.02 10.79 4.08
CA ASP A 487 -4.75 10.86 4.85
C ASP A 487 -4.61 9.66 5.79
N ALA A 488 -4.74 8.46 5.21
CA ALA A 488 -4.60 7.18 5.89
C ALA A 488 -3.80 6.22 5.02
N PHE A 489 -2.97 5.39 5.65
CA PHE A 489 -2.04 4.51 4.96
C PHE A 489 -2.15 3.07 5.45
N GLU A 490 -2.07 2.12 4.53
CA GLU A 490 -1.97 0.69 4.83
C GLU A 490 -0.51 0.23 4.81
N PHE A 491 -0.16 -0.61 5.79
CA PHE A 491 1.12 -1.30 5.95
C PHE A 491 0.86 -2.81 5.92
N PRO A 492 0.90 -3.43 4.73
CA PRO A 492 0.46 -4.81 4.55
C PRO A 492 1.33 -5.80 5.33
N VAL A 493 0.68 -6.75 6.00
CA VAL A 493 1.36 -7.84 6.72
C VAL A 493 2.05 -8.75 5.71
N THR A 494 3.38 -8.80 5.78
CA THR A 494 4.22 -9.58 4.87
C THR A 494 4.28 -11.05 5.30
N ASN A 495 4.39 -11.29 6.61
CA ASN A 495 4.63 -12.62 7.14
C ASN A 495 4.05 -12.77 8.56
N GLY A 496 3.14 -13.72 8.78
CA GLY A 496 2.49 -14.01 10.07
C GLY A 496 2.58 -15.47 10.50
N ASP A 497 2.58 -15.74 11.82
CA ASP A 497 2.54 -17.10 12.40
C ASP A 497 1.12 -17.69 12.52
N GLU A 498 0.11 -16.97 12.04
CA GLU A 498 -1.26 -17.49 11.92
C GLU A 498 -1.44 -18.43 10.73
N LEU A 499 -0.46 -18.48 9.82
CA LEU A 499 -0.42 -19.36 8.66
C LEU A 499 0.88 -20.17 8.62
N PRO A 500 0.90 -21.36 7.97
CA PRO A 500 2.10 -22.17 7.87
C PRO A 500 3.30 -21.42 7.26
N PRO A 501 4.54 -21.83 7.60
CA PRO A 501 4.90 -22.86 8.57
C PRO A 501 4.81 -22.37 10.02
N PHE A 502 4.29 -23.21 10.93
CA PHE A 502 4.10 -22.88 12.36
C PHE A 502 5.32 -23.19 13.25
N THR A 503 6.38 -23.75 12.68
CA THR A 503 7.60 -24.16 13.41
C THR A 503 8.66 -23.06 13.40
N ALA A 504 9.73 -23.25 14.18
CA ALA A 504 10.85 -22.32 14.21
C ALA A 504 11.56 -22.18 12.85
N ASP A 505 11.45 -23.18 11.98
CA ASP A 505 12.04 -23.17 10.62
C ASP A 505 11.43 -22.07 9.73
N ARG A 506 10.31 -21.45 10.17
CA ARG A 506 9.75 -20.23 9.58
C ARG A 506 10.76 -19.09 9.48
N ALA A 507 11.77 -19.03 10.35
CA ALA A 507 12.79 -17.98 10.30
C ALA A 507 13.50 -17.94 8.94
N GLU A 508 13.85 -19.10 8.38
CA GLU A 508 14.57 -19.18 7.11
C GLU A 508 13.72 -18.63 5.95
N SER A 509 12.44 -19.03 5.87
CA SER A 509 11.55 -18.54 4.82
C SER A 509 11.23 -17.05 4.97
N ALA A 510 11.09 -16.56 6.22
CA ALA A 510 10.95 -15.15 6.53
C ALA A 510 12.16 -14.32 6.07
N ILE A 511 13.38 -14.79 6.36
CA ILE A 511 14.64 -14.14 5.94
C ILE A 511 14.75 -14.14 4.40
N ALA A 512 14.45 -15.28 3.76
CA ALA A 512 14.48 -15.38 2.30
C ALA A 512 13.47 -14.43 1.63
N LEU A 513 12.28 -14.29 2.20
CA LEU A 513 11.27 -13.34 1.74
C LEU A 513 11.76 -11.88 1.92
N ALA A 514 12.25 -11.53 3.11
CA ALA A 514 12.79 -10.20 3.39
C ALA A 514 13.91 -9.81 2.43
N LYS A 515 14.84 -10.72 2.12
CA LYS A 515 15.92 -10.48 1.15
C LYS A 515 15.41 -10.21 -0.27
N LYS A 516 14.33 -10.87 -0.71
CA LYS A 516 13.72 -10.58 -2.02
C LYS A 516 13.15 -9.17 -2.08
N ILE A 517 12.49 -8.74 -1.00
CA ILE A 517 11.88 -7.41 -0.88
C ILE A 517 12.95 -6.31 -0.76
N ALA A 518 14.06 -6.61 -0.06
CA ALA A 518 15.17 -5.70 0.16
C ALA A 518 15.83 -5.22 -1.14
N ARG A 519 15.73 -6.01 -2.22
CA ARG A 519 16.30 -5.67 -3.54
C ARG A 519 15.74 -4.38 -4.15
N TYR A 520 14.59 -3.91 -3.69
CA TYR A 520 13.92 -2.74 -4.25
C TYR A 520 13.36 -1.76 -3.20
N GLY A 521 13.73 -1.90 -1.92
CA GLY A 521 13.36 -0.94 -0.88
C GLY A 521 11.92 -1.07 -0.40
N GLY A 522 11.33 -2.26 -0.39
CA GLY A 522 10.00 -2.49 0.18
C GLY A 522 9.97 -2.48 1.71
N CYS A 523 8.83 -2.86 2.29
CA CYS A 523 8.66 -3.06 3.71
C CYS A 523 8.35 -4.53 4.05
N TYR A 524 8.84 -4.96 5.21
CA TYR A 524 8.54 -6.24 5.81
C TYR A 524 7.82 -6.02 7.14
N ILE A 525 6.52 -6.34 7.16
CA ILE A 525 5.73 -6.30 8.38
C ILE A 525 5.60 -7.73 8.90
N GLY A 526 6.41 -8.06 9.90
CA GLY A 526 6.44 -9.37 10.53
C GLY A 526 5.46 -9.45 11.69
N GLN A 527 4.59 -10.45 11.69
CA GLN A 527 3.72 -10.77 12.81
C GLN A 527 4.21 -12.04 13.51
N VAL A 528 4.38 -11.94 14.83
CA VAL A 528 4.76 -13.04 15.71
C VAL A 528 3.98 -12.92 17.02
N HIS A 529 3.29 -13.96 17.45
CA HIS A 529 2.65 -13.98 18.76
C HIS A 529 3.69 -14.18 19.88
N PRO A 530 3.55 -13.51 21.03
CA PRO A 530 4.46 -13.69 22.16
C PRO A 530 4.40 -15.10 22.75
N ASN A 531 5.31 -15.96 22.29
CA ASN A 531 5.53 -17.31 22.76
C ASN A 531 6.98 -17.76 22.50
N LYS A 532 7.38 -18.93 23.02
CA LYS A 532 8.76 -19.43 22.92
C LYS A 532 9.22 -19.63 21.47
N THR A 533 8.37 -20.18 20.62
CA THR A 533 8.69 -20.43 19.20
C THR A 533 8.85 -19.12 18.45
N GLY A 534 7.92 -18.19 18.64
CA GLY A 534 7.96 -16.87 18.06
C GLY A 534 9.25 -16.13 18.41
N LEU A 535 9.65 -16.13 19.69
CA LEU A 535 10.86 -15.43 20.12
C LEU A 535 12.12 -16.00 19.44
N LYS A 536 12.15 -17.32 19.19
CA LYS A 536 13.26 -17.94 18.46
C LYS A 536 13.29 -17.46 17.01
N VAL A 537 12.14 -17.49 16.32
CA VAL A 537 12.02 -17.03 14.92
C VAL A 537 12.46 -15.58 14.79
N GLU A 538 12.02 -14.73 15.70
CA GLU A 538 12.35 -13.31 15.68
C GLU A 538 13.83 -13.05 15.94
N LYS A 539 14.44 -13.72 16.93
CA LYS A 539 15.87 -13.59 17.21
C LYS A 539 16.73 -13.95 15.99
N GLU A 540 16.38 -15.05 15.32
CA GLU A 540 17.07 -15.48 14.10
C GLU A 540 16.87 -14.48 12.95
N PHE A 541 15.65 -13.95 12.79
CA PHE A 541 15.35 -12.93 11.79
C PHE A 541 16.12 -11.63 12.03
N ILE A 542 16.11 -11.10 13.26
CA ILE A 542 16.83 -9.88 13.64
C ILE A 542 18.31 -10.08 13.39
N ALA A 543 18.90 -11.19 13.85
CA ALA A 543 20.32 -11.47 13.66
C ALA A 543 20.73 -11.47 12.18
N ALA A 544 19.86 -11.95 11.29
CA ALA A 544 20.12 -11.99 9.85
C ALA A 544 19.93 -10.64 9.13
N MET A 545 19.03 -9.78 9.62
CA MET A 545 18.59 -8.58 8.88
C MET A 545 19.04 -7.24 9.49
N LYS A 546 19.53 -7.21 10.73
CA LYS A 546 19.79 -5.96 11.49
C LYS A 546 20.73 -4.96 10.81
N GLU A 547 21.75 -5.45 10.11
CA GLU A 547 22.74 -4.57 9.47
C GLU A 547 22.22 -3.95 8.16
N GLU A 548 21.40 -4.70 7.44
CA GLU A 548 20.89 -4.36 6.11
C GLU A 548 19.59 -3.53 6.17
N ALA A 549 18.71 -3.82 7.14
CA ALA A 549 17.41 -3.21 7.26
C ALA A 549 17.37 -2.05 8.27
N TRP A 550 16.42 -1.14 8.06
CA TRP A 550 15.97 -0.23 9.09
C TRP A 550 14.93 -0.94 9.96
N PHE A 551 15.12 -0.95 11.28
CA PHE A 551 14.17 -1.50 12.24
C PHE A 551 13.47 -0.37 12.99
N GLY A 552 12.15 -0.43 13.04
CA GLY A 552 11.33 0.49 13.83
C GLY A 552 9.94 -0.05 14.09
N THR A 553 9.12 0.76 14.75
CA THR A 553 7.73 0.44 15.02
C THR A 553 6.84 0.86 13.85
N ILE A 554 5.61 0.34 13.77
CA ILE A 554 4.63 0.76 12.76
C ILE A 554 4.35 2.26 12.89
N ARG A 555 4.32 2.81 14.12
CA ARG A 555 4.22 4.25 14.34
C ARG A 555 5.39 5.02 13.71
N ASP A 556 6.62 4.61 13.98
CA ASP A 556 7.81 5.32 13.46
C ASP A 556 7.78 5.31 11.93
N PHE A 557 7.54 4.14 11.33
CA PHE A 557 7.50 4.01 9.88
C PHE A 557 6.31 4.72 9.27
N GLY A 558 5.14 4.65 9.92
CA GLY A 558 3.92 5.32 9.48
C GLY A 558 4.07 6.83 9.43
N LEU A 559 4.62 7.43 10.48
CA LEU A 559 4.88 8.87 10.53
C LEU A 559 5.91 9.29 9.49
N TRP A 560 6.99 8.51 9.33
CA TRP A 560 8.00 8.75 8.31
C TRP A 560 7.42 8.66 6.89
N TRP A 561 6.64 7.61 6.60
CA TRP A 561 6.05 7.38 5.29
C TRP A 561 5.04 8.47 4.91
N ALA A 562 4.18 8.86 5.85
CA ALA A 562 3.23 9.95 5.65
C ALA A 562 3.94 11.29 5.38
N ALA A 563 4.99 11.62 6.14
CA ALA A 563 5.80 12.81 5.90
C ALA A 563 6.53 12.77 4.55
N ARG A 564 7.15 11.62 4.23
CA ARG A 564 7.83 11.36 2.96
C ARG A 564 6.89 11.49 1.75
N ASN A 565 5.62 11.09 1.89
CA ASN A 565 4.59 11.20 0.85
C ASN A 565 4.24 12.66 0.47
N GLU A 566 4.64 13.63 1.29
CA GLU A 566 4.46 15.08 1.06
C GLU A 566 5.72 15.78 0.54
N VAL A 567 6.86 15.09 0.52
CA VAL A 567 8.12 15.67 0.01
C VAL A 567 7.99 15.93 -1.48
N SER A 568 8.40 17.14 -1.89
CA SER A 568 8.48 17.52 -3.31
C SER A 568 9.93 17.77 -3.71
N LEU A 569 10.23 17.43 -4.96
CA LEU A 569 11.57 17.53 -5.54
C LEU A 569 11.48 18.18 -6.92
N ASP A 570 12.27 19.24 -7.12
CA ASP A 570 12.35 20.04 -8.34
C ASP A 570 13.81 20.27 -8.71
N ILE A 571 14.12 20.37 -10.01
CA ILE A 571 15.47 20.68 -10.49
C ILE A 571 15.39 21.82 -11.49
N ASN A 572 16.14 22.88 -11.21
CA ASN A 572 16.26 24.06 -12.06
C ASN A 572 17.72 24.32 -12.42
N TYR A 573 17.95 25.14 -13.45
CA TYR A 573 19.28 25.62 -13.81
C TYR A 573 19.46 27.05 -13.31
N GLU A 574 20.50 27.27 -12.50
CA GLU A 574 20.82 28.58 -11.94
C GLU A 574 22.32 28.85 -12.12
N GLY A 575 22.66 29.94 -12.80
CA GLY A 575 24.06 30.27 -13.11
C GLY A 575 24.80 29.16 -13.89
N GLY A 576 24.10 28.41 -14.74
CA GLY A 576 24.65 27.30 -15.51
C GLY A 576 24.82 25.99 -14.74
N ARG A 577 24.43 25.94 -13.45
CA ARG A 577 24.48 24.72 -12.62
C ARG A 577 23.08 24.18 -12.36
N ARG A 578 22.99 22.87 -12.18
CA ARG A 578 21.76 22.21 -11.73
C ARG A 578 21.58 22.45 -10.23
N VAL A 579 20.39 22.85 -9.83
CA VAL A 579 20.00 23.05 -8.43
C VAL A 579 18.78 22.21 -8.13
N VAL A 580 18.92 21.24 -7.22
CA VAL A 580 17.82 20.45 -6.69
C VAL A 580 17.20 21.20 -5.52
N THR A 581 15.91 21.51 -5.62
CA THR A 581 15.11 22.03 -4.51
C THR A 581 14.25 20.91 -3.95
N VAL A 582 14.34 20.68 -2.65
CA VAL A 582 13.54 19.69 -1.93
C VAL A 582 12.72 20.44 -0.90
N ASN A 583 11.40 20.29 -0.93
CA ASN A 583 10.55 20.82 0.14
C ASN A 583 10.10 19.68 1.02
N VAL A 584 10.35 19.81 2.31
CA VAL A 584 10.05 18.83 3.37
C VAL A 584 9.06 19.48 4.34
N PRO A 585 7.75 19.38 4.09
CA PRO A 585 6.73 20.13 4.85
C PRO A 585 6.62 19.70 6.33
N LYS A 586 6.99 18.45 6.61
CA LYS A 586 6.97 17.87 7.95
C LYS A 586 8.38 17.42 8.32
N ARG A 587 8.86 17.86 9.48
CA ARG A 587 10.16 17.44 10.04
C ARG A 587 10.25 15.92 10.07
N MET A 588 11.34 15.37 9.53
CA MET A 588 11.58 13.92 9.50
C MET A 588 13.06 13.57 9.55
N GLU A 589 13.36 12.40 10.10
CA GLU A 589 14.72 11.83 10.15
C GLU A 589 14.93 10.81 9.03
N GLY A 590 16.16 10.68 8.56
CA GLY A 590 16.53 9.68 7.56
C GLY A 590 15.88 9.88 6.20
N LEU A 591 15.55 11.12 5.81
CA LEU A 591 15.16 11.41 4.44
C LEU A 591 16.36 11.16 3.53
N ALA A 592 16.18 10.34 2.50
CA ALA A 592 17.22 10.07 1.53
C ALA A 592 16.74 10.37 0.10
N ILE A 593 17.64 10.94 -0.69
CA ILE A 593 17.35 11.44 -2.03
C ILE A 593 18.42 10.92 -2.97
N MET A 594 17.96 10.28 -4.05
CA MET A 594 18.81 9.91 -5.16
C MET A 594 18.85 11.05 -6.17
N LEU A 595 20.04 11.61 -6.36
CA LEU A 595 20.31 12.70 -7.29
C LEU A 595 20.50 12.18 -8.72
N PRO A 596 20.47 13.08 -9.72
CA PRO A 596 20.62 12.70 -11.11
C PRO A 596 21.90 11.94 -11.42
N LEU A 597 21.86 11.12 -12.49
CA LEU A 597 23.05 10.42 -12.95
C LEU A 597 24.16 11.43 -13.31
N ARG A 598 25.40 11.06 -12.99
CA ARG A 598 26.59 11.91 -13.24
C ARG A 598 26.40 13.30 -12.63
N SER A 599 26.02 13.33 -11.35
CA SER A 599 26.00 14.54 -10.55
C SER A 599 26.71 14.32 -9.22
N THR A 600 27.39 15.38 -8.77
CA THR A 600 28.06 15.46 -7.48
C THR A 600 27.57 16.72 -6.76
N PRO A 601 27.05 16.63 -5.53
CA PRO A 601 26.73 17.82 -4.75
C PRO A 601 27.96 18.67 -4.48
N VAL A 602 27.88 19.98 -4.77
CA VAL A 602 28.90 20.97 -4.42
C VAL A 602 28.50 21.82 -3.21
N SER A 603 27.21 22.02 -2.98
CA SER A 603 26.71 22.67 -1.75
C SER A 603 25.32 22.15 -1.38
N VAL A 604 25.04 22.15 -0.07
CA VAL A 604 23.73 21.82 0.50
C VAL A 604 23.37 22.92 1.50
N GLU A 605 22.26 23.60 1.27
CA GLU A 605 21.74 24.69 2.08
C GLU A 605 20.38 24.28 2.68
N GLY A 606 20.22 24.44 4.00
CA GLY A 606 19.06 23.95 4.74
C GLY A 606 19.15 22.45 5.08
N GLY A 607 18.10 21.89 5.67
CA GLY A 607 17.98 20.44 5.85
C GLY A 607 18.90 19.79 6.89
N GLY A 608 19.60 20.56 7.72
CA GLY A 608 20.38 20.02 8.84
C GLY A 608 21.59 19.15 8.46
N LYS A 609 21.99 18.28 9.38
CA LYS A 609 23.14 17.38 9.20
C LYS A 609 22.83 16.28 8.19
N HIS A 610 23.77 16.01 7.30
CA HIS A 610 23.62 15.07 6.20
C HIS A 610 24.94 14.39 5.85
N SER A 611 24.83 13.28 5.12
CA SER A 611 25.95 12.57 4.48
C SER A 611 25.71 12.46 2.98
N ILE A 612 26.81 12.38 2.22
CA ILE A 612 26.79 12.24 0.76
C ILE A 612 27.62 11.01 0.39
N ASP A 613 27.03 10.13 -0.40
CA ASP A 613 27.70 8.97 -1.01
C ASP A 613 27.42 8.97 -2.53
N GLY A 614 28.36 9.55 -3.28
CA GLY A 614 28.20 9.80 -4.71
C GLY A 614 26.94 10.65 -5.00
N LYS A 615 25.92 10.00 -5.59
CA LYS A 615 24.63 10.61 -5.94
C LYS A 615 23.54 10.45 -4.88
N LEU A 616 23.84 9.80 -3.75
CA LEU A 616 22.91 9.64 -2.64
C LEU A 616 23.20 10.72 -1.59
N ILE A 617 22.18 11.46 -1.18
CA ILE A 617 22.24 12.31 0.02
C ILE A 617 21.28 11.77 1.06
N ILE A 618 21.75 11.66 2.31
CA ILE A 618 20.95 11.20 3.45
C ILE A 618 20.97 12.30 4.50
N PHE A 619 19.80 12.80 4.85
CA PHE A 619 19.62 13.77 5.92
C PHE A 619 19.36 13.03 7.23
N GLU A 620 20.17 13.32 8.26
CA GLU A 620 19.87 12.85 9.61
C GLU A 620 18.58 13.49 10.11
N LEU A 621 18.35 14.76 9.76
CA LEU A 621 17.12 15.48 10.06
C LEU A 621 16.80 16.50 8.97
N ALA A 622 15.68 16.35 8.27
CA ALA A 622 15.23 17.25 7.21
C ALA A 622 13.94 18.00 7.59
N GLU A 623 13.89 19.29 7.27
CA GLU A 623 12.71 20.14 7.42
C GLU A 623 12.81 21.36 6.50
N GLY A 624 11.67 21.83 5.99
CA GLY A 624 11.57 23.05 5.21
C GLY A 624 12.14 22.90 3.80
N ARG A 625 12.59 24.03 3.24
CA ARG A 625 13.19 24.07 1.90
C ARG A 625 14.69 23.78 2.00
N ILE A 626 15.13 22.78 1.25
CA ILE A 626 16.52 22.36 1.11
C ILE A 626 16.96 22.61 -0.32
N ARG A 627 18.18 23.10 -0.51
CA ARG A 627 18.74 23.44 -1.80
C ARG A 627 20.08 22.76 -1.97
N ILE A 628 20.22 21.95 -3.03
CA ILE A 628 21.42 21.18 -3.34
C ILE A 628 21.94 21.64 -4.69
N THR A 629 23.09 22.30 -4.71
CA THR A 629 23.75 22.70 -5.94
C THR A 629 24.61 21.53 -6.42
N LEU A 630 24.46 21.15 -7.69
CA LEU A 630 25.24 20.08 -8.32
C LEU A 630 26.37 20.68 -9.15
N ASP A 631 27.39 19.87 -9.40
CA ASP A 631 28.39 20.13 -10.43
C ASP A 631 27.75 20.32 -11.82
N SER A 632 28.42 21.13 -12.63
CA SER A 632 28.05 21.47 -14.00
C SER A 632 28.05 20.27 -14.93
#